data_AF-A0A4R7PXV7-F1
#
_entry.id   AF-A0A4R7PXV7-F1
#
_cell.length_a   1.000
_cell.length_b   1.000
_cell.length_c   1.000
_cell.angle_alpha   90.00
_cell.angle_beta   90.00
_cell.angle_gamma   90.00
#
_symmetry.space_group_name_H-M   'P 1'
#
loop_
_entity.id
_entity.type
_entity.pdbx_description
1 polymer ?
#
loop_
_entity_poly.entity_id
_entity_poly.type
_entity_poly.pdbx_seq_one_letter_code
_entity_poly.pdbx_strand_id
1 'polypeptide(L)'
;MKIHIAVPFLLLIGSVAGQEIVANPDITIATLLDEMVNKDELATLPMYSFKTLQASSYSRQSIAKNKEGWFDNADASQFVRAEVNEGRKEHVLMDAEGPGAIVRFWSTWHAQKFSMGTLRIYFDNASSPQIEGRIDEIISSNKYVGAPLSQRVASFQENGGWFEGHNLYFPLPYAKHCKVTYQKEDESVDDVLYYQINYR
;
A
#
# COMPACT_ATOMS: atom_id res chain seq x y z
N MET A 1 36.80 39.13 64.81
CA MET A 1 35.35 38.94 64.58
C MET A 1 35.17 38.50 63.14
N LYS A 2 35.00 37.19 62.88
CA LYS A 2 34.81 36.63 61.53
C LYS A 2 33.32 36.29 61.38
N ILE A 3 32.65 36.94 60.43
CA ILE A 3 31.24 36.69 60.11
C ILE A 3 31.22 35.65 58.99
N HIS A 4 30.67 34.47 59.28
CA HIS A 4 30.39 33.45 58.27
C HIS A 4 28.98 33.67 57.72
N ILE A 5 28.88 34.03 56.44
CA ILE A 5 27.62 34.08 55.71
C ILE A 5 27.42 32.70 55.08
N ALA A 6 26.47 31.93 55.60
CA ALA A 6 26.03 30.69 54.97
C ALA A 6 25.00 31.05 53.88
N VAL A 7 25.33 30.76 52.63
CA VAL A 7 24.39 30.83 51.51
C VAL A 7 23.70 29.47 51.40
N PRO A 8 22.36 29.37 51.52
CA PRO A 8 21.69 28.09 51.35
C PRO A 8 21.62 27.76 49.86
N PHE A 9 22.22 26.64 49.47
CA PHE A 9 22.10 26.09 48.12
C PHE A 9 20.76 25.34 48.04
N LEU A 10 19.76 25.94 47.39
CA LEU A 10 18.48 25.31 47.15
C LEU A 10 18.63 24.31 45.99
N LEU A 11 18.69 23.01 46.30
CA LEU A 11 18.68 21.95 45.29
C LEU A 11 17.26 21.80 44.73
N LEU A 12 17.03 22.35 43.54
CA LEU A 12 15.79 22.13 42.80
C LEU A 12 15.85 20.70 42.22
N ILE A 13 15.18 19.76 42.87
CA ILE A 13 14.96 18.42 42.33
C ILE A 13 13.86 18.57 41.27
N GLY A 14 14.27 18.86 40.03
CA GLY A 14 13.38 18.78 38.88
C GLY A 14 12.92 17.34 38.73
N SER A 15 11.63 17.07 38.94
CA SER A 15 11.01 15.81 38.56
C SER A 15 11.14 15.67 37.05
N VAL A 16 12.10 14.87 36.60
CA VAL A 16 12.09 14.33 35.24
C VAL A 16 10.86 13.44 35.18
N ALA A 17 9.76 13.97 34.65
CA ALA A 17 8.65 13.12 34.21
C ALA A 17 9.26 12.18 33.17
N GLY A 18 9.46 10.93 33.56
CA GLY A 18 9.89 9.89 32.63
C GLY A 18 8.86 9.87 31.51
N GLN A 19 9.27 10.16 30.29
CA GLN A 19 8.51 9.73 29.13
C GLN A 19 8.45 8.20 29.25
N GLU A 20 7.27 7.68 29.52
CA GLU A 20 7.04 6.25 29.32
C GLU A 20 7.42 5.97 27.86
N ILE A 21 8.47 5.16 27.69
CA ILE A 21 8.76 4.56 26.41
C ILE A 21 7.63 3.54 26.21
N VAL A 22 6.50 4.02 25.69
CA VAL A 22 5.46 3.14 25.19
C VAL A 22 6.15 2.37 24.06
N ALA A 23 6.35 1.08 24.27
CA ALA A 23 6.91 0.23 23.24
C ALA A 23 6.04 0.37 21.99
N ASN A 24 6.69 0.53 20.83
CA ASN A 24 5.97 0.51 19.55
C ASN A 24 5.15 -0.79 19.50
N PRO A 25 3.82 -0.73 19.37
CA PRO A 25 3.00 -1.92 19.30
C PRO A 25 3.40 -2.71 18.06
N ASP A 26 3.38 -4.03 18.19
CA ASP A 26 3.61 -4.92 17.05
C ASP A 26 2.53 -4.66 16.00
N ILE A 27 2.94 -4.24 14.80
CA ILE A 27 2.03 -4.05 13.68
C ILE A 27 1.74 -5.42 13.07
N THR A 28 0.53 -5.90 13.32
CA THR A 28 0.04 -7.19 12.82
C THR A 28 -1.23 -6.98 12.00
N ILE A 29 -1.66 -8.03 11.28
CA ILE A 29 -2.96 -8.02 10.62
C ILE A 29 -4.08 -7.75 11.63
N ALA A 30 -4.02 -8.37 12.82
CA ALA A 30 -5.05 -8.19 13.85
C ALA A 30 -5.14 -6.74 14.33
N THR A 31 -4.01 -6.12 14.69
CA THR A 31 -4.00 -4.72 15.14
C THR A 31 -4.46 -3.75 14.04
N LEU A 32 -4.13 -4.02 12.78
CA LEU A 32 -4.60 -3.22 11.65
C LEU A 32 -6.10 -3.38 11.41
N LEU A 33 -6.65 -4.59 11.55
CA LEU A 33 -8.09 -4.83 11.44
C LEU A 33 -8.87 -4.18 12.59
N ASP A 34 -8.33 -4.20 13.81
CA ASP A 34 -8.92 -3.51 14.97
C ASP A 34 -8.93 -1.99 14.76
N GLU A 35 -7.84 -1.43 14.22
CA GLU A 35 -7.74 -0.01 13.88
C GLU A 35 -8.79 0.40 12.84
N MET A 36 -9.03 -0.42 11.80
CA MET A 36 -10.01 -0.14 10.74
C MET A 36 -11.44 0.07 11.24
N VAL A 37 -11.79 -0.51 12.39
CA VAL A 37 -13.13 -0.40 12.97
C VAL A 37 -13.19 0.53 14.18
N ASN A 38 -12.04 1.05 14.64
CA ASN A 38 -11.97 1.98 15.74
C ASN A 38 -12.31 3.41 15.28
N LYS A 39 -13.48 3.90 15.72
CA LYS A 39 -13.98 5.24 15.34
C LYS A 39 -13.23 6.36 16.03
N ASP A 40 -12.61 6.10 17.18
CA ASP A 40 -11.89 7.12 17.94
C ASP A 40 -10.55 7.46 17.26
N GLU A 41 -9.93 6.49 16.60
CA GLU A 41 -8.71 6.68 15.79
C GLU A 41 -8.95 7.63 14.61
N LEU A 42 -10.18 7.70 14.07
CA LEU A 42 -10.53 8.67 13.00
C LEU A 42 -10.54 10.12 13.49
N ALA A 43 -10.69 10.34 14.81
CA ALA A 43 -10.80 11.66 15.42
C ALA A 43 -9.52 12.11 16.13
N THR A 44 -8.47 11.28 16.12
CA THR A 44 -7.22 11.54 16.83
C THR A 44 -6.03 11.52 15.89
N LEU A 45 -4.95 12.19 16.28
CA LEU A 45 -3.68 12.02 15.59
C LEU A 45 -3.10 10.65 15.97
N PRO A 46 -2.51 9.91 15.02
CA PRO A 46 -1.95 8.62 15.33
C PRO A 46 -0.84 8.78 16.37
N MET A 47 -0.84 7.89 17.37
CA MET A 47 0.18 7.88 18.42
C MET A 47 1.60 7.79 17.84
N TYR A 48 1.74 7.07 16.72
CA TYR A 48 2.99 6.90 15.99
C TYR A 48 2.86 7.49 14.59
N SER A 49 3.87 8.26 14.18
CA SER A 49 3.89 8.86 12.84
C SER A 49 4.10 7.79 11.76
N PHE A 50 3.25 7.81 10.74
CA PHE A 50 3.43 7.07 9.50
C PHE A 50 3.20 8.00 8.31
N LYS A 51 3.59 7.56 7.11
CA LYS A 51 3.34 8.30 5.86
C LYS A 51 2.34 7.52 5.04
N THR A 52 1.31 8.18 4.51
CA THR A 52 0.47 7.56 3.49
C THR A 52 1.10 7.75 2.12
N LEU A 53 1.30 6.65 1.42
CA LEU A 53 1.96 6.60 0.13
C LEU A 53 1.08 5.85 -0.88
N GLN A 54 1.32 6.10 -2.17
CA GLN A 54 0.59 5.45 -3.24
C GLN A 54 1.52 5.10 -4.40
N ALA A 55 1.44 3.84 -4.84
CA ALA A 55 1.89 3.42 -6.16
C ALA A 55 0.67 3.31 -7.08
N SER A 56 0.72 3.89 -8.28
CA SER A 56 -0.41 3.81 -9.22
C SER A 56 0.03 3.85 -10.67
N SER A 57 -0.91 3.51 -11.56
CA SER A 57 -0.77 3.56 -13.00
C SER A 57 -0.79 4.98 -13.60
N TYR A 58 -0.66 6.04 -12.78
CA TYR A 58 -0.73 7.43 -13.26
C TYR A 58 0.28 7.70 -14.39
N SER A 59 -0.06 8.57 -15.34
CA SER A 59 0.87 8.93 -16.41
C SER A 59 2.11 9.60 -15.85
N ARG A 60 3.28 9.02 -16.12
CA ARG A 60 4.57 9.63 -15.73
C ARG A 60 4.89 10.91 -16.51
N GLN A 61 4.14 11.18 -17.58
CA GLN A 61 4.20 12.45 -18.32
C GLN A 61 3.39 13.57 -17.63
N SER A 62 2.50 13.22 -16.67
CA SER A 62 1.82 14.21 -15.83
C SER A 62 2.74 14.71 -14.71
N ILE A 63 3.38 15.86 -14.93
CA ILE A 63 4.45 16.36 -14.05
C ILE A 63 3.95 17.44 -13.07
N ALA A 64 3.57 18.62 -13.58
CA ALA A 64 3.20 19.74 -12.73
C ALA A 64 2.44 20.81 -13.51
N LYS A 65 1.70 21.65 -12.77
CA LYS A 65 1.05 22.86 -13.28
C LYS A 65 2.06 23.69 -14.09
N ASN A 66 1.71 24.01 -15.33
CA ASN A 66 2.51 24.77 -16.31
C ASN A 66 3.72 24.04 -16.92
N LYS A 67 3.82 22.71 -16.80
CA LYS A 67 4.79 21.91 -17.58
C LYS A 67 4.09 21.18 -18.72
N GLU A 68 4.85 20.88 -19.78
CA GLU A 68 4.39 19.95 -20.81
C GLU A 68 3.97 18.62 -20.17
N GLY A 69 2.88 18.03 -20.66
CA GLY A 69 2.31 16.82 -20.10
C GLY A 69 1.43 17.00 -18.86
N TRP A 70 1.21 18.22 -18.33
CA TRP A 70 0.35 18.44 -17.16
C TRP A 70 -1.03 17.76 -17.26
N PHE A 71 -1.63 17.76 -18.45
CA PHE A 71 -2.93 17.13 -18.73
C PHE A 71 -2.82 15.75 -19.39
N ASP A 72 -1.64 15.12 -19.37
CA ASP A 72 -1.51 13.76 -19.88
C ASP A 72 -2.38 12.82 -19.05
N ASN A 73 -3.11 11.96 -19.74
CA ASN A 73 -4.17 11.11 -19.19
C ASN A 73 -3.96 9.63 -19.57
N ALA A 74 -2.72 9.25 -19.91
CA ALA A 74 -2.35 7.86 -20.17
C ALA A 74 -2.13 7.08 -18.85
N ASP A 75 -3.15 7.10 -17.97
CA ASP A 75 -3.12 6.61 -16.58
C ASP A 75 -3.33 5.08 -16.45
N ALA A 76 -3.08 4.34 -17.53
CA ALA A 76 -3.19 2.89 -17.56
C ALA A 76 -1.83 2.26 -17.88
N SER A 77 -1.58 1.09 -17.31
CA SER A 77 -0.42 0.24 -17.62
C SER A 77 0.94 0.94 -17.50
N GLN A 78 1.02 1.98 -16.67
CA GLN A 78 2.28 2.58 -16.24
C GLN A 78 2.82 1.76 -15.09
N PHE A 79 4.00 1.17 -15.28
CA PHE A 79 4.67 0.34 -14.28
C PHE A 79 5.91 1.05 -13.77
N VAL A 80 6.38 0.67 -12.59
CA VAL A 80 7.69 1.14 -12.07
C VAL A 80 8.80 0.71 -13.03
N ARG A 81 8.75 -0.55 -13.48
CA ARG A 81 9.67 -1.17 -14.44
C ARG A 81 9.14 -2.53 -14.88
N ALA A 82 9.85 -3.17 -15.81
CA ALA A 82 9.68 -4.59 -16.12
C ALA A 82 10.93 -5.36 -15.70
N GLU A 83 10.74 -6.58 -15.21
CA GLU A 83 11.80 -7.51 -14.78
C GLU A 83 11.62 -8.85 -15.50
N VAL A 84 12.70 -9.62 -15.60
CA VAL A 84 12.64 -11.04 -15.98
C VAL A 84 13.02 -11.85 -14.75
N ASN A 85 12.06 -12.63 -14.23
CA ASN A 85 12.25 -13.48 -13.07
C ASN A 85 12.05 -14.94 -13.49
N GLU A 86 13.12 -15.74 -13.48
CA GLU A 86 13.09 -17.15 -13.90
C GLU A 86 12.44 -17.37 -15.28
N GLY A 87 12.71 -16.45 -16.23
CA GLY A 87 12.15 -16.49 -17.58
C GLY A 87 10.74 -15.91 -17.73
N ARG A 88 10.08 -15.51 -16.64
CA ARG A 88 8.79 -14.82 -16.65
C ARG A 88 9.01 -13.31 -16.73
N LYS A 89 8.26 -12.62 -17.59
CA LYS A 89 8.25 -11.16 -17.65
C LYS A 89 7.26 -10.62 -16.62
N GLU A 90 7.77 -9.87 -15.65
CA GLU A 90 6.98 -9.31 -14.56
C GLU A 90 7.01 -7.78 -14.63
N HIS A 91 5.84 -7.17 -14.66
CA HIS A 91 5.68 -5.72 -14.54
C HIS A 91 5.58 -5.35 -13.07
N VAL A 92 6.47 -4.48 -12.58
CA VAL A 92 6.50 -4.06 -11.17
C VAL A 92 5.49 -2.93 -10.97
N LEU A 93 4.47 -3.16 -10.14
CA LEU A 93 3.43 -2.18 -9.81
C LEU A 93 3.83 -1.31 -8.62
N MET A 94 4.46 -1.94 -7.62
CA MET A 94 4.95 -1.30 -6.41
C MET A 94 6.27 -1.96 -6.00
N ASP A 95 7.18 -1.13 -5.49
CA ASP A 95 8.46 -1.55 -4.92
C ASP A 95 8.81 -0.60 -3.78
N ALA A 96 8.54 -1.01 -2.55
CA ALA A 96 8.60 -0.16 -1.37
C ALA A 96 9.63 -0.69 -0.37
N GLU A 97 10.58 0.17 -0.02
CA GLU A 97 11.61 -0.08 0.99
C GLU A 97 11.12 0.27 2.40
N GLY A 98 11.59 -0.48 3.39
CA GLY A 98 11.28 -0.29 4.80
C GLY A 98 10.02 -1.04 5.28
N PRO A 99 9.72 -0.93 6.59
CA PRO A 99 8.49 -1.48 7.15
C PRO A 99 7.26 -0.69 6.67
N GLY A 100 6.14 -1.38 6.51
CA GLY A 100 4.87 -0.76 6.16
C GLY A 100 3.73 -1.77 6.04
N ALA A 101 2.58 -1.32 5.55
CA ALA A 101 1.45 -2.17 5.20
C ALA A 101 0.72 -1.66 3.97
N ILE A 102 0.40 -2.54 3.02
CA ILE A 102 -0.61 -2.23 2.01
C ILE A 102 -1.95 -2.20 2.73
N VAL A 103 -2.68 -1.09 2.61
CA VAL A 103 -3.97 -0.86 3.28
C VAL A 103 -5.13 -0.75 2.30
N ARG A 104 -4.85 -0.54 1.02
CA ARG A 104 -5.83 -0.61 -0.05
C ARG A 104 -5.17 -0.96 -1.37
N PHE A 105 -5.74 -1.92 -2.09
CA PHE A 105 -5.46 -2.16 -3.50
C PHE A 105 -6.76 -1.94 -4.26
N TRP A 106 -6.79 -0.93 -5.13
CA TRP A 106 -7.84 -0.77 -6.13
C TRP A 106 -7.33 -1.05 -7.53
N SER A 107 -8.16 -1.67 -8.35
CA SER A 107 -7.89 -1.85 -9.76
C SER A 107 -9.17 -1.87 -10.60
N THR A 108 -9.03 -1.53 -11.87
CA THR A 108 -9.99 -1.86 -12.92
C THR A 108 -9.21 -2.11 -14.20
N TRP A 109 -9.83 -2.78 -15.16
CA TRP A 109 -9.22 -3.07 -16.45
C TRP A 109 -10.24 -3.02 -17.56
N HIS A 110 -9.76 -2.83 -18.78
CA HIS A 110 -10.63 -2.83 -19.94
C HIS A 110 -11.05 -4.26 -20.28
N ALA A 111 -12.31 -4.60 -20.05
CA ALA A 111 -12.85 -5.96 -20.13
C ALA A 111 -12.50 -6.74 -21.42
N GLN A 112 -12.37 -6.04 -22.55
CA GLN A 112 -12.08 -6.64 -23.86
C GLN A 112 -10.57 -6.78 -24.16
N LYS A 113 -9.71 -6.17 -23.36
CA LYS A 113 -8.26 -6.09 -23.56
C LYS A 113 -7.55 -6.38 -22.24
N PHE A 114 -7.83 -7.56 -21.70
CA PHE A 114 -7.21 -7.97 -20.45
C PHE A 114 -7.07 -9.49 -20.38
N SER A 115 -5.84 -9.96 -20.27
CA SER A 115 -5.46 -11.37 -20.27
C SER A 115 -5.79 -12.10 -18.97
N MET A 116 -6.18 -11.37 -17.91
CA MET A 116 -6.38 -11.93 -16.57
C MET A 116 -5.12 -12.60 -16.02
N GLY A 117 -4.03 -11.82 -16.02
CA GLY A 117 -2.72 -12.28 -15.60
C GLY A 117 -2.57 -12.60 -14.12
N THR A 118 -1.34 -12.99 -13.78
CA THR A 118 -0.94 -13.39 -12.42
C THR A 118 -0.40 -12.20 -11.65
N LEU A 119 -0.92 -11.98 -10.45
CA LEU A 119 -0.41 -11.01 -9.49
C LEU A 119 0.46 -11.73 -8.45
N ARG A 120 1.59 -11.13 -8.10
CA ARG A 120 2.52 -11.64 -7.08
C ARG A 120 2.86 -10.58 -6.06
N ILE A 121 2.97 -10.98 -4.80
CA ILE A 121 3.42 -10.13 -3.70
C ILE A 121 4.58 -10.82 -2.98
N TYR A 122 5.69 -10.09 -2.90
CA TYR A 122 6.93 -10.49 -2.24
C TYR A 122 7.10 -9.58 -1.03
N PHE A 123 7.18 -10.15 0.17
CA PHE A 123 7.46 -9.42 1.40
C PHE A 123 8.88 -9.69 1.86
N ASP A 124 9.47 -8.69 2.52
CA ASP A 124 10.70 -8.80 3.29
C ASP A 124 11.90 -9.33 2.52
N ASN A 125 12.00 -8.98 1.23
CA ASN A 125 13.02 -9.44 0.28
C ASN A 125 13.00 -10.96 0.02
N ALA A 126 11.86 -11.63 0.22
CA ALA A 126 11.71 -13.02 -0.14
C ALA A 126 11.97 -13.23 -1.65
N SER A 127 12.72 -14.30 -1.98
CA SER A 127 13.01 -14.66 -3.37
C SER A 127 11.82 -15.29 -4.09
N SER A 128 10.90 -15.90 -3.34
CA SER A 128 9.64 -16.46 -3.82
C SER A 128 8.45 -15.63 -3.35
N PRO A 129 7.41 -15.45 -4.17
CA PRO A 129 6.23 -14.70 -3.75
C PRO A 129 5.49 -15.45 -2.64
N GLN A 130 5.02 -14.71 -1.64
CA GLN A 130 4.20 -15.27 -0.55
C GLN A 130 2.71 -15.24 -0.88
N ILE A 131 2.31 -14.37 -1.82
CA ILE A 131 0.97 -14.36 -2.41
C ILE A 131 1.15 -14.43 -3.91
N GLU A 132 0.51 -15.40 -4.55
CA GLU A 132 0.51 -15.61 -6.00
C GLU A 132 -0.85 -16.16 -6.44
N GLY A 133 -1.38 -15.63 -7.53
CA GLY A 133 -2.65 -16.06 -8.10
C GLY A 133 -3.15 -15.12 -9.18
N ARG A 134 -4.27 -15.46 -9.79
CA ARG A 134 -4.89 -14.58 -10.79
C ARG A 134 -5.30 -13.27 -10.13
N ILE A 135 -5.12 -12.14 -10.82
CA ILE A 135 -5.29 -10.82 -10.20
C ILE A 135 -6.63 -10.66 -9.48
N ASP A 136 -7.75 -11.04 -10.12
CA ASP A 136 -9.09 -10.89 -9.54
C ASP A 136 -9.29 -11.76 -8.29
N GLU A 137 -8.71 -12.96 -8.27
CA GLU A 137 -8.77 -13.89 -7.14
C GLU A 137 -8.12 -13.33 -5.88
N ILE A 138 -7.01 -12.59 -6.03
CA ILE A 138 -6.32 -11.95 -4.92
C ILE A 138 -7.08 -10.71 -4.45
N ILE A 139 -7.55 -9.87 -5.37
CA ILE A 139 -8.03 -8.53 -4.99
C ILE A 139 -9.55 -8.40 -4.84
N SER A 140 -10.38 -9.33 -5.33
CA SER A 140 -11.83 -9.06 -5.45
C SER A 140 -12.79 -10.24 -5.56
N SER A 141 -12.32 -11.46 -5.87
CA SER A 141 -13.20 -12.62 -6.06
C SER A 141 -13.66 -13.27 -4.76
N ASN A 142 -13.35 -12.69 -3.60
CA ASN A 142 -13.65 -13.28 -2.29
C ASN A 142 -13.01 -14.66 -2.06
N LYS A 143 -11.96 -15.01 -2.81
CA LYS A 143 -11.37 -16.36 -2.78
C LYS A 143 -10.57 -16.62 -1.50
N TYR A 144 -9.72 -15.65 -1.12
CA TYR A 144 -8.84 -15.76 0.04
C TYR A 144 -9.30 -14.90 1.23
N VAL A 145 -9.90 -13.75 0.93
CA VAL A 145 -10.45 -12.83 1.93
C VAL A 145 -11.90 -12.53 1.56
N GLY A 146 -12.81 -12.63 2.53
CA GLY A 146 -14.25 -12.40 2.30
C GLY A 146 -14.64 -10.92 2.23
N ALA A 147 -15.91 -10.69 1.86
CA ALA A 147 -16.49 -9.36 1.78
C ALA A 147 -16.67 -8.77 3.20
N PRO A 148 -16.55 -7.45 3.38
CA PRO A 148 -16.28 -6.44 2.35
C PRO A 148 -14.79 -6.17 2.09
N LEU A 149 -13.87 -6.96 2.67
CA LEU A 149 -12.43 -6.71 2.62
C LEU A 149 -11.80 -7.07 1.26
N SER A 150 -12.43 -7.93 0.45
CA SER A 150 -12.07 -8.13 -0.96
C SER A 150 -13.37 -8.17 -1.76
N GLN A 151 -13.60 -7.27 -2.70
CA GLN A 151 -14.85 -7.28 -3.46
C GLN A 151 -14.77 -6.60 -4.82
N ARG A 152 -15.60 -7.09 -5.73
CA ARG A 152 -16.03 -6.41 -6.95
C ARG A 152 -17.06 -5.35 -6.61
N VAL A 153 -17.02 -4.21 -7.28
CA VAL A 153 -17.96 -3.09 -7.10
C VAL A 153 -18.37 -2.50 -8.43
N ALA A 154 -19.58 -1.93 -8.47
CA ALA A 154 -20.12 -1.24 -9.64
C ALA A 154 -20.03 -2.06 -10.95
N SER A 155 -20.33 -3.37 -10.88
CA SER A 155 -20.31 -4.23 -12.06
C SER A 155 -21.40 -3.85 -13.06
N PHE A 156 -21.03 -3.63 -14.32
CA PHE A 156 -21.98 -3.45 -15.41
C PHE A 156 -21.47 -4.07 -16.71
N GLN A 157 -22.39 -4.33 -17.63
CA GLN A 157 -22.08 -4.87 -18.94
C GLN A 157 -22.24 -3.78 -20.00
N GLU A 158 -21.23 -3.58 -20.83
CA GLU A 158 -21.26 -2.64 -21.93
C GLU A 158 -20.42 -3.19 -23.09
N ASN A 159 -20.83 -2.98 -24.35
CA ASN A 159 -20.08 -3.41 -25.54
C ASN A 159 -19.61 -4.89 -25.50
N GLY A 160 -20.36 -5.78 -24.85
CA GLY A 160 -20.00 -7.20 -24.70
C GLY A 160 -18.88 -7.50 -23.68
N GLY A 161 -18.43 -6.50 -22.90
CA GLY A 161 -17.47 -6.65 -21.81
C GLY A 161 -18.09 -6.41 -20.43
N TRP A 162 -17.50 -7.01 -19.40
CA TRP A 162 -17.83 -6.78 -17.99
C TRP A 162 -16.88 -5.77 -17.38
N PHE A 163 -17.41 -4.61 -16.99
CA PHE A 163 -16.66 -3.53 -16.37
C PHE A 163 -16.94 -3.51 -14.88
N GLU A 164 -15.89 -3.55 -14.08
CA GLU A 164 -15.98 -3.68 -12.64
C GLU A 164 -14.82 -2.93 -11.97
N GLY A 165 -15.08 -2.40 -10.77
CA GLY A 165 -14.03 -2.00 -9.85
C GLY A 165 -13.66 -3.17 -8.95
N HIS A 166 -12.37 -3.29 -8.62
CA HIS A 166 -11.85 -4.36 -7.79
C HIS A 166 -11.16 -3.74 -6.57
N ASN A 167 -11.52 -4.14 -5.36
CA ASN A 167 -10.97 -3.59 -4.13
C ASN A 167 -10.53 -4.67 -3.14
N LEU A 168 -9.29 -4.57 -2.68
CA LEU A 168 -8.78 -5.23 -1.49
C LEU A 168 -8.52 -4.19 -0.41
N TYR A 169 -9.25 -4.26 0.69
CA TYR A 169 -9.05 -3.48 1.92
C TYR A 169 -8.38 -4.30 3.03
N PHE A 170 -8.11 -5.59 2.79
CA PHE A 170 -7.39 -6.42 3.74
C PHE A 170 -5.95 -5.92 3.90
N PRO A 171 -5.50 -5.62 5.14
CA PRO A 171 -4.17 -5.11 5.36
C PRO A 171 -3.11 -6.19 5.16
N LEU A 172 -2.03 -5.85 4.45
CA LEU A 172 -0.87 -6.72 4.21
C LEU A 172 0.40 -6.06 4.77
N PRO A 173 0.75 -6.31 6.04
CA PRO A 173 1.95 -5.75 6.66
C PRO A 173 3.24 -6.46 6.21
N TYR A 174 4.35 -5.73 6.21
CA TYR A 174 5.71 -6.17 5.91
C TYR A 174 6.73 -5.39 6.75
N ALA A 175 7.87 -6.02 7.06
CA ALA A 175 8.85 -5.50 8.00
C ALA A 175 10.05 -4.80 7.35
N LYS A 176 10.42 -5.18 6.12
CA LYS A 176 11.65 -4.71 5.46
C LYS A 176 11.41 -4.16 4.06
N HIS A 177 10.51 -4.78 3.31
CA HIS A 177 10.31 -4.48 1.89
C HIS A 177 9.02 -5.10 1.38
N CYS A 178 8.39 -4.49 0.38
CA CYS A 178 7.27 -5.08 -0.34
C CYS A 178 7.35 -4.78 -1.83
N LYS A 179 7.31 -5.85 -2.65
CA LYS A 179 7.21 -5.75 -4.10
C LYS A 179 5.94 -6.42 -4.59
N VAL A 180 5.21 -5.73 -5.46
CA VAL A 180 4.02 -6.22 -6.14
C VAL A 180 4.28 -6.27 -7.63
N THR A 181 4.09 -7.43 -8.25
CA THR A 181 4.28 -7.61 -9.69
C THR A 181 3.05 -8.20 -10.37
N TYR A 182 2.92 -7.90 -11.66
CA TYR A 182 1.88 -8.42 -12.54
C TYR A 182 2.54 -9.04 -13.78
N GLN A 183 2.20 -10.27 -14.08
CA GLN A 183 2.57 -10.96 -15.30
C GLN A 183 1.31 -11.15 -16.14
N LYS A 184 1.34 -10.74 -17.41
CA LYS A 184 0.24 -11.03 -18.35
C LYS A 184 0.11 -12.55 -18.55
N GLU A 185 -1.12 -13.03 -18.69
CA GLU A 185 -1.34 -14.43 -19.06
C GLU A 185 -0.98 -14.67 -20.54
N ASP A 186 -1.27 -13.68 -21.38
CA ASP A 186 -0.98 -13.69 -22.81
C ASP A 186 -0.26 -12.39 -23.21
N GLU A 187 1.01 -12.50 -23.58
CA GLU A 187 1.84 -11.36 -24.00
C GLU A 187 1.35 -10.70 -25.31
N SER A 188 0.52 -11.38 -26.10
CA SER A 188 -0.09 -10.81 -27.30
C SER A 188 -1.24 -9.84 -27.00
N VAL A 189 -1.78 -9.89 -25.77
CA VAL A 189 -2.85 -9.00 -25.30
C VAL A 189 -2.25 -7.72 -24.72
N ASP A 190 -2.77 -6.59 -25.19
CA ASP A 190 -2.43 -5.28 -24.63
C ASP A 190 -3.28 -4.98 -23.39
N ASP A 191 -2.92 -5.60 -22.27
CA ASP A 191 -3.60 -5.38 -20.99
C ASP A 191 -3.64 -3.90 -20.62
N VAL A 192 -4.87 -3.36 -20.54
CA VAL A 192 -5.12 -2.02 -20.03
C VAL A 192 -5.46 -2.12 -18.54
N LEU A 193 -4.44 -1.94 -17.69
CA LEU A 193 -4.53 -2.08 -16.24
C LEU A 193 -4.50 -0.72 -15.55
N TYR A 194 -5.56 -0.36 -14.85
CA TYR A 194 -5.57 0.76 -13.90
C TYR A 194 -5.37 0.22 -12.49
N TYR A 195 -4.47 0.82 -11.72
CA TYR A 195 -4.25 0.39 -10.33
C TYR A 195 -3.87 1.54 -9.40
N GLN A 196 -4.23 1.37 -8.13
CA GLN A 196 -3.77 2.16 -6.99
C GLN A 196 -3.47 1.21 -5.84
N ILE A 197 -2.23 1.23 -5.34
CA ILE A 197 -1.80 0.50 -4.16
C ILE A 197 -1.44 1.56 -3.13
N ASN A 198 -2.31 1.72 -2.13
CA ASN A 198 -2.09 2.62 -1.00
C ASN A 198 -1.44 1.84 0.15
N TYR A 199 -0.37 2.41 0.69
CA TYR A 199 0.40 1.81 1.77
C TYR A 199 0.87 2.87 2.76
N ARG A 200 1.25 2.43 3.95
CA ARG A 200 1.73 3.31 5.03
C ARG A 200 2.76 2.66 5.92
#